data_AF-A0A3N8F5L3-F1
#
_entry.id   AF-A0A3N8F5L3-F1
#
_cell.length_a   1.000
_cell.length_b   1.000
_cell.length_c   1.000
_cell.angle_alpha   90.00
_cell.angle_beta   90.00
_cell.angle_gamma   90.00
#
_symmetry.space_group_name_H-M   'P 1'
#
loop_
_entity.id
_entity.type
_entity.pdbx_description
1 polymer ?
#
loop_
_entity_poly.entity_id
_entity_poly.type
_entity_poly.pdbx_seq_one_letter_code
_entity_poly.pdbx_strand_id
1 'polypeptide(L)'
;MTNKVKAGAIRAAILNPLAGWKHEFVPMPEWDGVTVAVREPLLEDRAFWLEPLRASAGVEQDDDQDTARAKYARVSAEDYKASYARLFVRVLFIETPEGWRREFEDDDAKDVAEAYGAAHDRIVSKAIVLGDLNVDPDEAGKKPSAETPTSDLN
;
A
#
# COMPACT_ATOMS: atom_id res chain seq x y z
N MET A 1 -1.38 34.12 19.25
CA MET A 1 -0.01 33.58 19.41
C MET A 1 0.43 33.05 18.05
N THR A 2 1.38 33.71 17.41
CA THR A 2 1.90 33.29 16.09
C THR A 2 2.78 32.07 16.29
N ASN A 3 2.30 30.90 15.83
CA ASN A 3 3.11 29.68 15.80
C ASN A 3 4.25 29.90 14.79
N LYS A 4 5.39 30.42 15.26
CA LYS A 4 6.63 30.40 14.47
C LYS A 4 7.03 28.94 14.34
N VAL A 5 6.61 28.31 13.25
CA VAL A 5 7.10 26.98 12.90
C VAL A 5 8.62 27.07 12.83
N LYS A 6 9.32 26.31 13.68
CA LYS A 6 10.78 26.32 13.74
C LYS A 6 11.32 26.03 12.34
N ALA A 7 12.26 26.86 11.85
CA ALA A 7 12.96 26.59 10.61
C ALA A 7 13.58 25.17 10.69
N GLY A 8 13.18 24.28 9.78
CA GLY A 8 13.52 22.85 9.81
C GLY A 8 12.32 21.92 10.06
N ALA A 9 11.32 22.33 10.84
CA ALA A 9 10.13 21.50 11.11
C ALA A 9 9.27 21.29 9.85
N ILE A 10 9.13 22.32 9.00
CA ILE A 10 8.42 22.20 7.72
C ILE A 10 9.17 21.26 6.78
N ARG A 11 10.51 21.37 6.69
CA ARG A 11 11.32 20.50 5.84
C ARG A 11 11.19 19.04 6.29
N ALA A 12 11.26 18.77 7.59
CA ALA A 12 11.07 17.43 8.12
C ALA A 12 9.68 16.86 7.82
N ALA A 13 8.62 17.68 7.97
CA ALA A 13 7.26 17.28 7.61
C ALA A 13 7.12 16.96 6.12
N ILE A 14 7.68 17.79 5.23
CA ILE A 14 7.64 17.59 3.77
C ILE A 14 8.41 16.32 3.35
N LEU A 15 9.54 16.03 4.01
CA LEU A 15 10.37 14.87 3.68
C LEU A 15 9.91 13.57 4.36
N ASN A 16 8.89 13.62 5.20
CA ASN A 16 8.33 12.41 5.78
C ASN A 16 7.56 11.64 4.68
N PRO A 17 7.95 10.40 4.34
CA PRO A 17 7.33 9.64 3.26
C PRO A 17 5.86 9.29 3.53
N LEU A 18 5.39 9.44 4.77
CA LEU A 18 3.99 9.22 5.15
C LEU A 18 3.13 10.48 5.02
N ALA A 19 3.72 11.68 5.02
CA ALA A 19 2.97 12.93 5.18
C ALA A 19 2.02 13.26 4.02
N GLY A 20 2.31 12.75 2.82
CA GLY A 20 1.51 12.99 1.61
C GLY A 20 0.44 11.92 1.33
N TRP A 21 0.35 10.87 2.14
CA TRP A 21 -0.39 9.65 1.80
C TRP A 21 -1.18 9.13 2.99
N LYS A 22 -2.31 8.48 2.72
CA LYS A 22 -3.07 7.76 3.75
C LYS A 22 -2.17 6.70 4.38
N HIS A 23 -2.12 6.68 5.70
CA HIS A 23 -1.37 5.70 6.46
C HIS A 23 -2.02 5.45 7.82
N GLU A 24 -1.71 4.30 8.40
CA GLU A 24 -2.15 3.93 9.75
C GLU A 24 -1.02 3.28 10.53
N PHE A 25 -1.01 3.53 11.85
CA PHE A 25 -0.09 2.88 12.78
C PHE A 25 -0.70 1.57 13.28
N VAL A 26 0.03 0.48 13.11
CA VAL A 26 -0.42 -0.87 13.44
C VAL A 26 0.52 -1.47 14.49
N PRO A 27 0.03 -1.80 15.69
CA PRO A 27 0.83 -2.55 16.65
C PRO A 27 0.99 -4.00 16.17
N MET A 28 2.20 -4.54 16.30
CA MET A 28 2.58 -5.88 15.82
C MET A 28 3.04 -6.76 17.00
N PRO A 29 2.11 -7.40 17.74
CA PRO A 29 2.46 -8.36 18.78
C PRO A 29 3.38 -9.48 18.31
N GLU A 30 3.29 -9.86 17.03
CA GLU A 30 4.08 -10.92 16.39
C GLU A 30 5.55 -10.52 16.18
N TRP A 31 5.87 -9.23 16.28
CA TRP A 31 7.20 -8.64 16.08
C TRP A 31 7.61 -7.84 17.31
N ASP A 32 7.60 -8.50 18.47
CA ASP A 32 7.98 -7.94 19.77
C ASP A 32 7.19 -6.68 20.19
N GLY A 33 5.95 -6.56 19.70
CA GLY A 33 5.06 -5.45 20.03
C GLY A 33 5.43 -4.12 19.37
N VAL A 34 6.30 -4.13 18.35
CA VAL A 34 6.67 -2.91 17.61
C VAL A 34 5.43 -2.31 16.94
N THR A 35 5.38 -0.97 16.85
CA THR A 35 4.37 -0.29 16.05
C THR A 35 4.98 0.07 14.71
N VAL A 36 4.33 -0.37 13.64
CA VAL A 36 4.72 -0.05 12.26
C VAL A 36 3.73 0.93 11.64
N ALA A 37 4.14 1.65 10.61
CA ALA A 37 3.23 2.41 9.77
C ALA A 37 2.94 1.63 8.49
N VAL A 38 1.67 1.57 8.10
CA VAL A 38 1.22 1.02 6.82
C VAL A 38 0.69 2.14 5.96
N ARG A 39 1.23 2.29 4.75
CA ARG A 39 0.85 3.33 3.79
C ARG A 39 -0.03 2.75 2.68
N GLU A 40 -0.90 3.56 2.10
CA GLU A 40 -1.60 3.18 0.87
C GLU A 40 -0.63 2.87 -0.29
N PRO A 41 -0.91 1.89 -1.16
CA PRO A 41 -0.09 1.61 -2.34
C PRO A 41 -0.17 2.73 -3.37
N LEU A 42 0.98 3.22 -3.83
CA LEU A 42 1.09 4.14 -4.96
C LEU A 42 0.89 3.43 -6.29
N LEU A 43 0.80 4.20 -7.37
CA LEU A 43 0.73 3.65 -8.73
C LEU A 43 1.96 2.77 -9.05
N GLU A 44 3.15 3.20 -8.66
CA GLU A 44 4.37 2.40 -8.86
C GLU A 44 4.41 1.14 -7.99
N ASP A 45 3.83 1.17 -6.79
CA ASP A 45 3.71 -0.01 -5.92
C ASP A 45 2.75 -1.03 -6.54
N ARG A 46 1.65 -0.54 -7.12
CA ARG A 46 0.68 -1.35 -7.88
C ARG A 46 1.34 -2.05 -9.06
N ALA A 47 2.08 -1.30 -9.88
CA ALA A 47 2.83 -1.88 -10.99
C ALA A 47 3.83 -2.93 -10.51
N PHE A 48 4.65 -2.58 -9.51
CA PHE A 48 5.68 -3.47 -8.98
C PHE A 48 5.13 -4.78 -8.42
N TRP A 49 3.96 -4.75 -7.76
CA TRP A 49 3.33 -5.96 -7.24
C TRP A 49 2.60 -6.75 -8.33
N LEU A 50 1.83 -6.10 -9.21
CA LEU A 50 0.92 -6.78 -10.14
C LEU A 50 1.61 -7.29 -11.41
N GLU A 51 2.68 -6.64 -11.89
CA GLU A 51 3.31 -7.02 -13.16
C GLU A 51 3.79 -8.49 -13.19
N PRO A 52 4.50 -9.01 -12.17
CA PRO A 52 4.90 -10.42 -12.17
C PRO A 52 3.70 -11.35 -12.06
N LEU A 53 2.67 -10.96 -11.30
CA LEU A 53 1.46 -11.76 -11.15
C LEU A 53 0.70 -11.87 -12.48
N ARG A 54 0.62 -10.75 -13.22
CA ARG A 54 0.05 -10.68 -14.57
C ARG A 54 0.82 -11.59 -15.54
N ALA A 55 2.15 -11.56 -15.46
CA ALA A 55 3.02 -12.39 -16.29
C ALA A 55 2.84 -13.89 -15.95
N SER A 56 2.79 -14.26 -14.67
CA SER A 56 2.52 -15.64 -14.24
C SER A 56 1.14 -16.13 -14.70
N ALA A 57 0.12 -15.25 -14.63
CA ALA A 57 -1.23 -15.54 -15.11
C ALA A 57 -1.33 -15.67 -16.63
N GLY A 58 -0.33 -15.21 -17.39
CA GLY A 58 -0.38 -15.14 -18.86
C GLY A 58 -1.43 -14.14 -19.37
N VAL A 59 -1.69 -13.07 -18.62
CA VAL A 59 -2.67 -12.04 -18.98
C VAL A 59 -2.06 -11.03 -19.95
N GLU A 60 -2.64 -10.96 -21.15
CA GLU A 60 -2.22 -10.09 -22.24
C GLU A 60 -2.92 -8.73 -22.15
N GLN A 61 -2.59 -7.78 -23.03
CA GLN A 61 -3.14 -6.41 -22.97
C GLN A 61 -4.54 -6.30 -23.55
N ASP A 62 -4.88 -7.20 -24.45
CA ASP A 62 -6.13 -7.28 -25.19
C ASP A 62 -7.13 -8.28 -24.58
N ASP A 63 -6.76 -9.01 -23.52
CA ASP A 63 -7.69 -9.81 -22.74
C ASP A 63 -8.81 -8.91 -22.17
N ASP A 64 -10.06 -9.30 -22.39
CA ASP A 64 -11.18 -8.71 -21.68
C ASP A 64 -11.17 -9.08 -20.18
N GLN A 65 -12.02 -8.42 -19.40
CA GLN A 65 -12.06 -8.57 -17.94
C GLN A 65 -12.34 -10.02 -17.51
N ASP A 66 -13.26 -10.72 -18.19
CA ASP A 66 -13.64 -12.09 -17.85
C ASP A 66 -12.51 -13.07 -18.16
N THR A 67 -11.84 -12.88 -19.30
CA THR A 67 -10.67 -13.68 -19.70
C THR A 67 -9.52 -13.47 -18.73
N ALA A 68 -9.21 -12.21 -18.39
CA ALA A 68 -8.18 -11.89 -17.41
C ALA A 68 -8.51 -12.51 -16.04
N ARG A 69 -9.76 -12.41 -15.58
CA ARG A 69 -10.20 -13.02 -14.32
C ARG A 69 -10.06 -14.54 -14.32
N ALA A 70 -10.42 -15.21 -15.42
CA ALA A 70 -10.25 -16.65 -15.56
C ALA A 70 -8.78 -17.07 -15.58
N LYS A 71 -7.88 -16.24 -16.13
CA LYS A 71 -6.43 -16.45 -16.10
C LYS A 71 -5.87 -16.28 -14.69
N TYR A 72 -6.19 -15.20 -13.99
CA TYR A 72 -5.79 -14.99 -12.60
C TYR A 72 -6.26 -16.12 -11.67
N ALA A 73 -7.46 -16.66 -11.87
CA ALA A 73 -7.97 -17.78 -11.06
C ALA A 73 -7.13 -19.07 -11.14
N ARG A 74 -6.22 -19.19 -12.12
CA ARG A 74 -5.31 -20.34 -12.28
C ARG A 74 -3.94 -20.11 -11.65
N VAL A 75 -3.65 -18.89 -11.19
CA VAL A 75 -2.37 -18.54 -10.57
C VAL A 75 -2.19 -19.31 -9.28
N SER A 76 -0.97 -19.79 -9.04
CA SER A 76 -0.67 -20.59 -7.86
C SER A 76 -0.71 -19.75 -6.58
N ALA A 77 -0.98 -20.40 -5.45
CA ALA A 77 -0.90 -19.73 -4.15
C ALA A 77 0.51 -19.17 -3.86
N GLU A 78 1.55 -19.81 -4.40
CA GLU A 78 2.94 -19.37 -4.28
C GLU A 78 3.19 -18.05 -5.04
N ASP A 79 2.68 -17.94 -6.27
CA ASP A 79 2.78 -16.71 -7.06
C ASP A 79 2.01 -15.55 -6.41
N TYR A 80 0.82 -15.81 -5.87
CA TYR A 80 0.07 -14.82 -5.10
C TYR A 80 0.86 -14.35 -3.86
N LYS A 81 1.46 -15.30 -3.14
CA LYS A 81 2.30 -15.02 -1.97
C LYS A 81 3.53 -14.18 -2.34
N ALA A 82 4.22 -14.52 -3.43
CA ALA A 82 5.35 -13.74 -3.94
C ALA A 82 4.93 -12.32 -4.36
N SER A 83 3.79 -12.20 -5.04
CA SER A 83 3.19 -10.92 -5.41
C SER A 83 2.84 -10.05 -4.20
N TYR A 84 2.25 -10.62 -3.15
CA TYR A 84 1.95 -9.87 -1.93
C TYR A 84 3.19 -9.49 -1.12
N ALA A 85 4.24 -10.32 -1.11
CA ALA A 85 5.52 -9.93 -0.53
C ALA A 85 6.11 -8.69 -1.20
N ARG A 86 5.97 -8.56 -2.52
CA ARG A 86 6.39 -7.37 -3.28
C ARG A 86 5.60 -6.11 -2.89
N LEU A 87 4.31 -6.25 -2.63
CA LEU A 87 3.54 -5.12 -2.09
C LEU A 87 3.98 -4.78 -0.67
N PHE A 88 4.14 -5.80 0.17
CA PHE A 88 4.53 -5.66 1.58
C PHE A 88 5.79 -4.82 1.77
N VAL A 89 6.86 -5.12 1.03
CA VAL A 89 8.15 -4.40 1.17
C VAL A 89 8.04 -2.90 0.85
N ARG A 90 7.02 -2.49 0.09
CA ARG A 90 6.83 -1.08 -0.30
C ARG A 90 5.88 -0.29 0.61
N VAL A 91 5.05 -0.97 1.38
CA VAL A 91 3.98 -0.34 2.19
C VAL A 91 4.23 -0.37 3.69
N LEU A 92 5.17 -1.20 4.15
CA LEU A 92 5.59 -1.25 5.55
C LEU A 92 6.69 -0.22 5.83
N PHE A 93 6.44 0.65 6.81
CA PHE A 93 7.37 1.67 7.28
C PHE A 93 7.65 1.51 8.77
N ILE A 94 8.89 1.76 9.16
CA ILE A 94 9.32 1.83 10.56
C ILE A 94 9.83 3.23 10.90
N GLU A 95 9.81 3.55 12.19
CA GLU A 95 10.41 4.79 12.70
C GLU A 95 11.90 4.55 12.97
N THR A 96 12.75 5.34 12.31
CA THR A 96 14.20 5.36 12.53
C THR A 96 14.61 6.69 13.18
N PRO A 97 15.83 6.83 13.73
CA PRO A 97 16.33 8.11 14.20
C PRO A 97 16.28 9.23 13.14
N GLU A 98 16.35 8.86 11.86
CA GLU A 98 16.27 9.77 10.73
C GLU A 98 14.84 9.98 10.20
N GLY A 99 13.83 9.41 10.86
CA GLY A 99 12.41 9.50 10.51
C GLY A 99 11.81 8.19 9.96
N TRP A 100 10.59 8.27 9.44
CA TRP A 100 9.90 7.11 8.86
C TRP A 100 10.56 6.68 7.55
N ARG A 101 10.81 5.39 7.39
CA ARG A 101 11.44 4.78 6.20
C ARG A 101 10.83 3.41 5.94
N ARG A 102 10.92 2.94 4.69
CA ARG A 102 10.61 1.54 4.39
C ARG A 102 11.56 0.65 5.19
N GLU A 103 11.01 -0.42 5.75
CA GLU A 103 11.84 -1.44 6.43
C GLU A 103 12.65 -2.26 5.43
N PHE A 104 12.09 -2.47 4.24
CA PHE A 104 12.64 -3.34 3.21
C PHE A 104 12.89 -2.57 1.91
N GLU A 105 13.86 -3.07 1.15
CA GLU A 105 14.06 -2.69 -0.24
C GLU A 105 13.34 -3.66 -1.17
N ASP A 106 13.24 -3.30 -2.45
CA ASP A 106 12.51 -4.09 -3.44
C ASP A 106 13.13 -5.50 -3.64
N ASP A 107 14.44 -5.63 -3.47
CA ASP A 107 15.18 -6.89 -3.63
C ASP A 107 14.90 -7.90 -2.49
N ASP A 108 14.43 -7.41 -1.33
CA ASP A 108 14.10 -8.25 -0.17
C ASP A 108 12.77 -9.02 -0.37
N ALA A 109 12.01 -8.71 -1.43
CA ALA A 109 10.69 -9.29 -1.67
C ALA A 109 10.72 -10.83 -1.75
N LYS A 110 11.84 -11.42 -2.21
CA LYS A 110 12.00 -12.88 -2.25
C LYS A 110 12.10 -13.48 -0.85
N ASP A 111 12.94 -12.89 0.00
CA ASP A 111 13.16 -13.39 1.36
C ASP A 111 11.89 -13.21 2.21
N VAL A 112 11.19 -12.09 2.03
CA VAL A 112 9.86 -11.86 2.62
C VAL A 112 8.84 -12.87 2.10
N ALA A 113 8.88 -13.22 0.82
CA ALA A 113 8.01 -14.26 0.28
C ALA A 113 8.29 -15.58 0.99
N GLU A 114 9.54 -16.01 1.19
CA GLU A 114 9.82 -17.27 1.90
C GLU A 114 9.21 -17.29 3.31
N ALA A 115 9.30 -16.18 4.05
CA ALA A 115 8.75 -16.02 5.41
C ALA A 115 7.26 -15.64 5.49
N TYR A 116 6.59 -15.39 4.35
CA TYR A 116 5.25 -14.80 4.34
C TYR A 116 4.22 -15.62 5.10
N GLY A 117 3.39 -14.93 5.88
CA GLY A 117 2.38 -15.50 6.78
C GLY A 117 1.38 -14.45 7.26
N ALA A 118 0.53 -14.81 8.22
CA ALA A 118 -0.63 -14.00 8.62
C ALA A 118 -0.31 -12.56 9.07
N ALA A 119 0.83 -12.35 9.75
CA ALA A 119 1.26 -11.00 10.14
C ALA A 119 1.55 -10.10 8.93
N HIS A 120 2.19 -10.65 7.89
CA HIS A 120 2.47 -9.97 6.63
C HIS A 120 1.16 -9.67 5.88
N ASP A 121 0.27 -10.65 5.84
CA ASP A 121 -1.02 -10.53 5.17
C ASP A 121 -1.92 -9.44 5.78
N ARG A 122 -1.88 -9.28 7.11
CA ARG A 122 -2.55 -8.19 7.81
C ARG A 122 -2.07 -6.81 7.32
N ILE A 123 -0.77 -6.65 7.10
CA ILE A 123 -0.19 -5.40 6.59
C ILE A 123 -0.62 -5.15 5.15
N VAL A 124 -0.51 -6.16 4.28
CA VAL A 124 -0.91 -6.07 2.88
C VAL A 124 -2.40 -5.72 2.75
N SER A 125 -3.26 -6.45 3.47
CA SER A 125 -4.70 -6.19 3.51
C SER A 125 -5.03 -4.77 3.95
N LYS A 126 -4.31 -4.26 4.97
CA LYS A 126 -4.47 -2.89 5.44
C LYS A 126 -4.11 -1.87 4.37
N ALA A 127 -2.98 -2.06 3.70
CA ALA A 127 -2.54 -1.18 2.60
C ALA A 127 -3.57 -1.14 1.47
N ILE A 128 -4.07 -2.31 1.04
CA ILE A 128 -5.08 -2.42 -0.02
C ILE A 128 -6.38 -1.67 0.37
N VAL A 129 -6.83 -1.78 1.62
CA VAL A 129 -7.96 -1.00 2.13
C VAL A 129 -7.68 0.50 2.08
N LEU A 130 -6.50 0.95 2.53
CA LEU A 130 -6.12 2.37 2.51
C LEU A 130 -6.12 2.96 1.09
N GLY A 131 -5.66 2.18 0.12
CA GLY A 131 -5.62 2.57 -1.30
C GLY A 131 -6.93 2.37 -2.06
N ASP A 132 -8.02 2.02 -1.37
CA ASP A 132 -9.34 1.74 -1.95
C ASP A 132 -9.31 0.69 -3.08
N LEU A 133 -8.37 -0.26 -3.00
CA LEU A 133 -8.09 -1.27 -4.03
C LEU A 133 -9.02 -2.49 -3.97
N ASN A 134 -9.80 -2.61 -2.91
CA ASN A 134 -10.82 -3.66 -2.73
C ASN A 134 -12.19 -3.27 -3.29
N VAL A 135 -12.34 -2.03 -3.78
CA VAL A 135 -13.62 -1.51 -4.26
C VAL A 135 -13.71 -1.72 -5.77
N ASP A 136 -14.81 -2.30 -6.23
CA ASP A 136 -15.12 -2.36 -7.65
C ASP A 136 -15.20 -0.91 -8.21
N PRO A 137 -14.46 -0.57 -9.29
CA PRO A 137 -14.52 0.77 -9.88
C PRO A 137 -15.94 1.24 -10.19
N ASP A 138 -16.86 0.32 -10.53
CA ASP A 138 -18.27 0.63 -10.79
C ASP A 138 -19.06 0.97 -9.52
N GLU A 139 -18.65 0.45 -8.36
CA GLU A 139 -19.20 0.84 -7.06
C GLU A 139 -18.58 2.14 -6.54
N ALA A 140 -17.29 2.37 -6.81
CA ALA A 140 -16.60 3.61 -6.46
C ALA A 140 -17.20 4.83 -7.17
N GLY A 141 -17.55 4.70 -8.46
CA GLY A 141 -18.20 5.76 -9.24
C GLY A 141 -19.64 6.09 -8.82
N LYS A 142 -20.28 5.22 -8.02
CA LYS A 142 -21.64 5.43 -7.49
C LYS A 142 -21.66 6.12 -6.12
N LYS A 143 -20.52 6.22 -5.43
CA LYS A 143 -20.43 7.02 -4.21
C LYS A 143 -20.50 8.50 -4.61
N PRO A 144 -21.40 9.30 -4.02
CA PRO A 144 -21.43 10.73 -4.30
C PRO A 144 -20.05 11.29 -3.97
N SER A 145 -19.39 11.85 -4.99
CA SER A 145 -18.13 12.58 -4.83
C SER A 145 -18.35 13.59 -3.71
N ALA A 146 -17.60 13.46 -2.63
CA ALA A 146 -17.77 14.24 -1.41
C ALA A 146 -18.05 15.70 -1.78
N GLU A 147 -19.23 16.20 -1.40
CA GLU A 147 -19.67 17.55 -1.69
C GLU A 147 -18.58 18.51 -1.21
N THR A 148 -18.09 19.35 -2.11
CA THR A 148 -17.26 20.49 -1.73
C THR A 148 -18.09 21.29 -0.74
N PRO A 149 -17.65 21.52 0.52
CA PRO A 149 -18.39 22.37 1.43
C PRO A 149 -18.50 23.74 0.77
N THR A 150 -19.70 24.11 0.34
CA THR A 150 -20.03 25.48 -0.02
C THR A 150 -19.89 26.28 1.25
N SER A 151 -18.76 26.98 1.35
CA SER A 151 -18.54 28.04 2.32
C SER A 151 -19.50 29.18 1.99
N ASP A 152 -20.74 29.06 2.44
CA ASP A 152 -21.66 30.19 2.44
C ASP A 152 -21.21 31.17 3.53
N LEU A 153 -20.59 32.24 3.05
CA LEU A 153 -20.30 33.48 3.75
C LEU A 153 -21.62 34.24 4.00
N ASN A 154 -22.05 34.31 5.26
CA ASN A 154 -22.40 35.52 6.03
C ASN A 154 -23.33 35.22 7.21
#